data_AF-A0A4Y3WFD1-F1
#
_entry.id   AF-A0A4Y3WFD1-F1
#
_cell.length_a   1.000
_cell.length_b   1.000
_cell.length_c   1.000
_cell.angle_alpha   90.00
_cell.angle_beta   90.00
_cell.angle_gamma   90.00
#
_symmetry.space_group_name_H-M   'P 1'
#
loop_
_entity.id
_entity.type
_entity.pdbx_description
1 polymer ?
#
loop_
_entity_poly.entity_id
_entity_poly.type
_entity_poly.pdbx_seq_one_letter_code
_entity_poly.pdbx_strand_id
1 'polypeptide(L)'
;MNAWGSRAGGLFGGLYGNGIIANSFATGNVTGSLNGTVAGGLVATSSLIGNGPRGWSDISNSYATGNVTGRGTVGGLAGVNVGTISNSWAYGDVTTNGSVGGLAGLNVGTIIDSRAAGTVTSFGTLPGGSFAGGLVGGNSSGIIVGSIQNSYAFGSVTGQGNTVGGGVVGANFQGARVVNSYYNSDINSGLRTAGNEGSSEGSVIGGGGLTSVQMRDAQFYANGTIDQVLADRANAAAVQQAAAQAAVAQQAVAAQGASIANSVSNNAVTSSLTPPDLSASAAGASAAKPAKSAAIEESIKSVGDAVKADDKQQEHARARRRTAQTSRRGHAGSGAGPGATIRSIDVNGQRFNLESGAPKQGAPAQPPQ
;
A
#
# COMPACT_ATOMS: atom_id res chain seq x y z
N MET A 1 4.98 -17.63 28.34
CA MET A 1 5.93 -17.88 29.45
C MET A 1 7.11 -16.95 29.25
N ASN A 2 7.73 -16.45 30.33
CA ASN A 2 8.94 -15.64 30.24
C ASN A 2 10.18 -16.55 30.26
N ALA A 3 11.15 -16.32 29.38
CA ALA A 3 12.36 -17.16 29.25
C ALA A 3 13.63 -16.42 29.70
N TRP A 4 14.52 -17.16 30.39
CA TRP A 4 15.76 -16.65 31.01
C TRP A 4 16.93 -17.61 30.76
N GLY A 5 18.15 -17.10 30.59
CA GLY A 5 19.38 -17.92 30.48
C GLY A 5 20.41 -17.35 29.50
N SER A 6 21.56 -18.03 29.33
CA SER A 6 22.61 -17.68 28.36
C SER A 6 22.21 -17.92 26.89
N ARG A 7 21.14 -18.70 26.69
CA ARG A 7 20.40 -18.89 25.44
C ARG A 7 18.91 -18.86 25.75
N ALA A 8 18.30 -17.69 25.63
CA ALA A 8 16.90 -17.49 26.01
C ALA A 8 16.01 -17.47 24.75
N GLY A 9 15.10 -18.44 24.64
CA GLY A 9 14.08 -18.45 23.60
C GLY A 9 12.69 -18.68 24.18
N GLY A 10 11.67 -18.02 23.64
CA GLY A 10 10.31 -18.10 24.18
C GLY A 10 9.70 -19.49 24.10
N LEU A 11 10.06 -20.27 23.08
CA LEU A 11 9.69 -21.69 22.95
C LEU A 11 10.89 -22.62 23.16
N PHE A 12 12.06 -22.28 22.58
CA PHE A 12 13.27 -23.11 22.67
C PHE A 12 14.55 -22.30 22.91
N GLY A 13 15.40 -22.73 23.84
CA GLY A 13 16.74 -22.13 24.01
C GLY A 13 17.67 -22.37 22.81
N GLY A 14 17.53 -23.49 22.10
CA GLY A 14 18.24 -23.76 20.86
C GLY A 14 17.75 -25.02 20.19
N LEU A 15 17.84 -25.07 18.86
CA LEU A 15 17.56 -26.27 18.09
C LEU A 15 18.87 -27.03 17.82
N TYR A 16 18.81 -28.35 17.93
CA TYR A 16 19.92 -29.26 17.65
C TYR A 16 19.54 -30.16 16.48
N GLY A 17 20.39 -30.21 15.45
CA GLY A 17 20.14 -30.97 14.22
C GLY A 17 18.99 -30.40 13.35
N ASN A 18 18.19 -31.29 12.76
CA ASN A 18 17.10 -30.99 11.82
C ASN A 18 15.81 -30.56 12.54
N GLY A 19 15.91 -29.62 13.47
CA GLY A 19 14.73 -29.07 14.14
C GLY A 19 13.80 -28.38 13.14
N ILE A 20 12.49 -28.58 13.28
CA ILE A 20 11.50 -27.85 12.47
C ILE A 20 10.58 -27.12 13.43
N ILE A 21 10.49 -25.81 13.27
CA ILE A 21 9.46 -24.99 13.93
C ILE A 21 8.53 -24.48 12.82
N ALA A 22 7.35 -25.07 12.71
CA ALA A 22 6.36 -24.69 11.72
C ALA A 22 5.05 -24.27 12.40
N ASN A 23 4.38 -23.26 11.86
CA ASN A 23 3.04 -22.83 12.32
C ASN A 23 2.97 -22.59 13.83
N SER A 24 4.05 -22.01 14.39
CA SER A 24 4.25 -21.90 15.83
C SER A 24 4.37 -20.44 16.26
N PHE A 25 4.11 -20.14 17.53
CA PHE A 25 4.22 -18.78 18.02
C PHE A 25 4.63 -18.67 19.48
N ALA A 26 5.21 -17.51 19.82
CA ALA A 26 5.56 -17.15 21.20
C ALA A 26 5.17 -15.69 21.48
N THR A 27 4.48 -15.45 22.59
CA THR A 27 3.99 -14.10 22.96
C THR A 27 4.58 -13.55 24.26
N GLY A 28 5.30 -14.39 25.02
CA GLY A 28 5.91 -13.99 26.28
C GLY A 28 7.20 -13.21 26.09
N ASN A 29 7.51 -12.33 27.04
CA ASN A 29 8.75 -11.56 27.00
C ASN A 29 9.96 -12.47 27.27
N VAL A 30 11.07 -12.20 26.60
CA VAL A 30 12.31 -12.96 26.73
C VAL A 30 13.39 -12.04 27.27
N THR A 31 14.13 -12.49 28.29
CA THR A 31 15.19 -11.70 28.92
C THR A 31 16.49 -12.51 29.04
N GLY A 32 17.50 -12.11 28.28
CA GLY A 32 18.86 -12.62 28.33
C GLY A 32 19.75 -11.81 29.25
N SER A 33 19.82 -12.16 30.53
CA SER A 33 20.44 -11.32 31.58
C SER A 33 21.97 -11.31 31.63
N LEU A 34 22.66 -12.27 31.00
CA LEU A 34 24.12 -12.40 31.08
C LEU A 34 24.82 -11.69 29.91
N ASN A 35 26.03 -11.16 30.13
CA ASN A 35 26.84 -10.61 29.05
C ASN A 35 27.10 -11.65 27.96
N GLY A 36 26.96 -11.28 26.69
CA GLY A 36 27.15 -12.20 25.56
C GLY A 36 26.03 -13.22 25.36
N THR A 37 24.90 -13.07 26.08
CA THR A 37 23.72 -13.93 25.88
C THR A 37 23.18 -13.80 24.47
N VAL A 38 22.74 -14.93 23.91
CA VAL A 38 21.92 -14.98 22.70
C VAL A 38 20.46 -15.08 23.10
N ALA A 39 19.60 -14.21 22.57
CA ALA A 39 18.17 -14.23 22.87
C ALA A 39 17.30 -14.07 21.62
N GLY A 40 16.22 -14.83 21.55
CA GLY A 40 15.23 -14.72 20.47
C GLY A 40 13.80 -14.89 20.99
N GLY A 41 12.83 -14.16 20.43
CA GLY A 41 11.45 -14.25 20.91
C GLY A 41 10.83 -15.64 20.76
N LEU A 42 11.18 -16.37 19.70
CA LEU A 42 10.75 -17.77 19.49
C LEU A 42 11.85 -18.76 19.87
N VAL A 43 13.08 -18.53 19.38
CA VAL A 43 14.22 -19.42 19.61
C VAL A 43 15.53 -18.64 19.78
N ALA A 44 16.40 -19.03 20.72
CA ALA A 44 17.68 -18.31 20.84
C ALA A 44 18.64 -18.63 19.68
N THR A 45 18.77 -19.89 19.27
CA THR A 45 19.63 -20.29 18.13
C THR A 45 18.96 -21.37 17.29
N SER A 46 18.84 -21.16 15.97
CA SER A 46 18.19 -22.11 15.06
C SER A 46 19.09 -23.29 14.64
N SER A 47 20.38 -23.33 14.95
CA SER A 47 21.14 -24.59 14.86
C SER A 47 22.47 -24.46 15.61
N LEU A 48 22.81 -25.47 16.39
CA LEU A 48 24.18 -25.71 16.85
C LEU A 48 24.68 -26.90 16.04
N ILE A 49 25.67 -26.64 15.19
CA ILE A 49 26.23 -27.52 14.16
C ILE A 49 26.13 -29.01 14.55
N GLY A 50 25.21 -29.74 13.91
CA GLY A 50 25.32 -31.19 13.76
C GLY A 50 26.27 -31.48 12.59
N ASN A 51 27.26 -32.35 12.80
CA ASN A 51 28.32 -32.73 11.86
C ASN A 51 27.79 -33.51 10.62
N GLY A 52 26.84 -32.95 9.86
CA GLY A 52 26.25 -33.62 8.70
C GLY A 52 25.77 -32.66 7.60
N PRO A 53 25.81 -33.07 6.31
CA PRO A 53 25.56 -32.20 5.15
C PRO A 53 24.09 -31.77 4.94
N ARG A 54 23.19 -32.06 5.89
CA ARG A 54 21.74 -31.79 5.80
C ARG A 54 21.12 -31.33 7.13
N GLY A 55 21.94 -30.74 8.00
CA GLY A 55 21.72 -30.56 9.45
C GLY A 55 21.00 -29.29 9.93
N TRP A 56 20.38 -28.49 9.06
CA TRP A 56 19.91 -27.14 9.44
C TRP A 56 18.45 -27.16 9.87
N SER A 57 18.08 -26.30 10.83
CA SER A 57 16.69 -26.20 11.24
C SER A 57 15.94 -25.16 10.41
N ASP A 58 14.67 -25.45 10.16
CA ASP A 58 13.77 -24.57 9.43
C ASP A 58 12.71 -24.00 10.36
N ILE A 59 12.53 -22.68 10.28
CA ILE A 59 11.46 -21.93 10.94
C ILE A 59 10.54 -21.40 9.85
N SER A 60 9.28 -21.83 9.84
CA SER A 60 8.32 -21.45 8.80
C SER A 60 6.98 -21.07 9.39
N ASN A 61 6.29 -20.11 8.78
CA ASN A 61 4.92 -19.72 9.15
C ASN A 61 4.77 -19.42 10.65
N SER A 62 5.81 -18.85 11.26
CA SER A 62 5.90 -18.73 12.72
C SER A 62 6.12 -17.29 13.14
N TYR A 63 5.73 -16.95 14.36
CA TYR A 63 5.85 -15.56 14.81
C TYR A 63 6.14 -15.39 16.30
N ALA A 64 6.74 -14.26 16.64
CA ALA A 64 6.94 -13.83 18.02
C ALA A 64 6.42 -12.41 18.25
N THR A 65 5.73 -12.19 19.37
CA THR A 65 5.19 -10.86 19.71
C THR A 65 5.69 -10.32 21.05
N GLY A 66 6.34 -11.15 21.86
CA GLY A 66 6.90 -10.71 23.14
C GLY A 66 8.15 -9.86 22.95
N ASN A 67 8.37 -8.92 23.86
CA ASN A 67 9.56 -8.08 23.84
C ASN A 67 10.79 -8.93 24.19
N VAL A 68 11.92 -8.62 23.55
CA VAL A 68 13.18 -9.35 23.76
C VAL A 68 14.24 -8.38 24.25
N THR A 69 14.74 -8.63 25.45
CA THR A 69 15.85 -7.86 26.04
C THR A 69 17.06 -8.77 26.21
N GLY A 70 18.26 -8.32 25.84
CA GLY A 70 19.49 -9.08 26.07
C GLY A 70 20.73 -8.22 26.25
N ARG A 71 21.91 -8.85 26.44
CA ARG A 71 23.20 -8.16 26.58
C ARG A 71 24.26 -8.64 25.57
N GLY A 72 23.81 -9.25 24.47
CA GLY A 72 24.64 -9.82 23.42
C GLY A 72 23.92 -9.74 22.08
N THR A 73 23.82 -10.86 21.37
CA THR A 73 23.12 -10.96 20.09
C THR A 73 21.64 -11.25 20.29
N VAL A 74 20.77 -10.35 19.83
CA VAL A 74 19.33 -10.44 20.10
C VAL A 74 18.51 -10.27 18.83
N GLY A 75 17.51 -11.13 18.63
CA GLY A 75 16.54 -11.00 17.56
C GLY A 75 15.10 -11.10 18.05
N GLY A 76 14.16 -10.44 17.38
CA GLY A 76 12.75 -10.52 17.76
C GLY A 76 12.15 -11.91 17.55
N LEU A 77 12.60 -12.67 16.55
CA LEU A 77 12.20 -14.06 16.34
C LEU A 77 13.31 -15.03 16.76
N ALA A 78 14.53 -14.83 16.25
CA ALA A 78 15.67 -15.71 16.48
C ALA A 78 16.91 -14.93 16.91
N GLY A 79 17.62 -15.36 17.96
CA GLY A 79 18.88 -14.72 18.32
C GLY A 79 19.93 -14.89 17.23
N VAL A 80 20.20 -16.14 16.85
CA VAL A 80 21.08 -16.51 15.73
C VAL A 80 20.33 -17.44 14.78
N ASN A 81 20.29 -17.07 13.50
CA ASN A 81 19.78 -17.92 12.44
C ASN A 81 20.92 -18.59 11.66
N VAL A 82 20.93 -19.91 11.62
CA VAL A 82 21.88 -20.72 10.82
C VAL A 82 21.19 -21.48 9.69
N GLY A 83 19.90 -21.79 9.84
CA GLY A 83 19.08 -22.46 8.82
C GLY A 83 18.17 -21.50 8.06
N THR A 84 16.95 -21.93 7.76
CA THR A 84 15.98 -21.12 7.01
C THR A 84 14.94 -20.51 7.94
N ILE A 85 14.66 -19.22 7.77
CA ILE A 85 13.47 -18.56 8.29
C ILE A 85 12.63 -18.12 7.09
N SER A 86 11.43 -18.67 6.95
CA SER A 86 10.52 -18.36 5.84
C SER A 86 9.13 -17.96 6.32
N ASN A 87 8.52 -16.98 5.64
CA ASN A 87 7.15 -16.53 5.91
C ASN A 87 6.87 -16.35 7.42
N SER A 88 7.77 -15.66 8.12
CA SER A 88 7.75 -15.56 9.58
C SER A 88 7.90 -14.10 10.04
N TRP A 89 7.43 -13.82 11.26
CA TRP A 89 7.26 -12.43 11.72
C TRP A 89 7.68 -12.17 13.16
N ALA A 90 8.15 -10.97 13.45
CA ALA A 90 8.42 -10.49 14.81
C ALA A 90 7.79 -9.10 15.05
N TYR A 91 7.03 -8.97 16.12
CA TYR A 91 6.35 -7.71 16.48
C TYR A 91 6.82 -7.08 17.78
N GLY A 92 7.46 -7.85 18.66
CA GLY A 92 7.95 -7.34 19.95
C GLY A 92 9.16 -6.43 19.79
N ASP A 93 9.29 -5.46 20.69
CA ASP A 93 10.44 -4.57 20.73
C ASP A 93 11.70 -5.35 21.14
N VAL A 94 12.84 -5.01 20.52
CA VAL A 94 14.11 -5.70 20.71
C VAL A 94 15.14 -4.73 21.22
N THR A 95 15.68 -5.00 22.41
CA THR A 95 16.66 -4.11 23.08
C THR A 95 17.87 -4.89 23.55
N THR A 96 19.08 -4.37 23.29
CA THR A 96 20.33 -5.01 23.76
C THR A 96 21.49 -4.02 23.87
N ASN A 97 22.57 -4.48 24.51
CA ASN A 97 23.86 -3.79 24.53
C ASN A 97 24.78 -4.15 23.35
N GLY A 98 24.44 -5.21 22.60
CA GLY A 98 25.21 -5.75 21.49
C GLY A 98 24.49 -5.68 20.14
N SER A 99 24.72 -6.65 19.26
CA SER A 99 24.07 -6.68 17.94
C SER A 99 22.60 -7.09 18.02
N VAL A 100 21.75 -6.43 17.23
CA VAL A 100 20.30 -6.52 17.31
C VAL A 100 19.64 -6.51 15.95
N GLY A 101 18.65 -7.38 15.76
CA GLY A 101 17.77 -7.33 14.61
C GLY A 101 16.31 -7.48 14.99
N GLY A 102 15.41 -6.80 14.26
CA GLY A 102 13.98 -6.95 14.50
C GLY A 102 13.49 -8.38 14.30
N LEU A 103 14.08 -9.15 13.37
CA LEU A 103 13.80 -10.56 13.15
C LEU A 103 14.91 -11.46 13.72
N ALA A 104 16.16 -11.21 13.34
CA ALA A 104 17.30 -12.01 13.78
C ALA A 104 18.51 -11.18 14.22
N GLY A 105 19.14 -11.51 15.34
CA GLY A 105 20.34 -10.79 15.78
C GLY A 105 21.54 -11.00 14.86
N LEU A 106 21.77 -12.25 14.46
CA LEU A 106 22.78 -12.66 13.48
C LEU A 106 22.16 -13.64 12.50
N ASN A 107 22.38 -13.43 11.21
CA ASN A 107 21.98 -14.35 10.15
C ASN A 107 23.23 -14.94 9.48
N VAL A 108 23.30 -16.27 9.43
CA VAL A 108 24.30 -17.06 8.71
C VAL A 108 23.63 -17.93 7.63
N GLY A 109 22.32 -18.19 7.78
CA GLY A 109 21.50 -18.94 6.83
C GLY A 109 20.64 -18.05 5.93
N THR A 110 19.42 -18.51 5.64
CA THR A 110 18.49 -17.81 4.74
C THR A 110 17.31 -17.24 5.51
N ILE A 111 16.94 -16.00 5.19
CA ILE A 111 15.70 -15.35 5.59
C ILE A 111 14.95 -14.97 4.31
N ILE A 112 13.70 -15.41 4.18
CA ILE A 112 12.87 -15.16 3.00
C ILE A 112 11.43 -14.84 3.39
N ASP A 113 10.80 -13.91 2.67
CA ASP A 113 9.38 -13.54 2.82
C ASP A 113 8.96 -13.19 4.27
N SER A 114 9.89 -12.67 5.06
CA SER A 114 9.74 -12.48 6.51
C SER A 114 9.74 -11.01 6.91
N ARG A 115 9.20 -10.68 8.09
CA ARG A 115 9.02 -9.28 8.48
C ARG A 115 9.27 -9.01 9.95
N ALA A 116 9.68 -7.79 10.27
CA ALA A 116 9.76 -7.32 11.65
C ALA A 116 9.12 -5.94 11.79
N ALA A 117 8.43 -5.70 12.90
CA ALA A 117 7.74 -4.43 13.15
C ALA A 117 8.04 -3.81 14.51
N GLY A 118 8.64 -4.56 15.44
CA GLY A 118 9.05 -4.01 16.73
C GLY A 118 10.19 -2.99 16.60
N THR A 119 10.29 -2.10 17.58
CA THR A 119 11.38 -1.14 17.69
C THR A 119 12.68 -1.87 17.99
N VAL A 120 13.76 -1.50 17.30
CA VAL A 120 15.09 -2.10 17.45
C VAL A 120 16.02 -1.09 18.11
N THR A 121 16.55 -1.43 19.29
CA THR A 121 17.49 -0.57 20.04
C THR A 121 18.76 -1.32 20.44
N SER A 122 19.92 -0.81 20.03
CA SER A 122 21.24 -1.23 20.53
C SER A 122 21.94 -0.09 21.26
N PHE A 123 22.39 -0.35 22.48
CA PHE A 123 23.19 0.60 23.26
C PHE A 123 24.68 0.63 22.89
N GLY A 124 25.17 -0.39 22.16
CA GLY A 124 26.54 -0.41 21.63
C GLY A 124 27.65 -0.33 22.68
N THR A 125 27.42 -0.89 23.87
CA THR A 125 28.38 -0.79 24.99
C THR A 125 29.43 -1.91 24.98
N LEU A 126 29.36 -2.84 24.03
CA LEU A 126 30.31 -3.95 23.92
C LEU A 126 31.58 -3.53 23.14
N PRO A 127 32.77 -4.00 23.56
CA PRO A 127 34.00 -3.80 22.80
C PRO A 127 33.90 -4.41 21.40
N GLY A 128 34.42 -3.72 20.38
CA GLY A 128 34.41 -4.20 18.98
C GLY A 128 33.25 -3.68 18.11
N GLY A 129 32.38 -2.84 18.67
CA GLY A 129 31.23 -2.27 17.96
C GLY A 129 29.99 -3.17 18.00
N SER A 130 28.86 -2.67 17.53
CA SER A 130 27.59 -3.40 17.49
C SER A 130 26.81 -3.06 16.22
N PHE A 131 25.88 -3.91 15.84
CA PHE A 131 25.09 -3.73 14.62
C PHE A 131 23.60 -3.73 14.95
N ALA A 132 22.88 -2.72 14.46
CA ALA A 132 21.42 -2.65 14.59
C ALA A 132 20.78 -2.66 13.21
N GLY A 133 19.93 -3.66 12.94
CA GLY A 133 19.18 -3.73 11.69
C GLY A 133 17.69 -3.91 11.90
N GLY A 134 16.88 -3.31 11.03
CA GLY A 134 15.42 -3.45 11.11
C GLY A 134 14.95 -4.90 10.98
N LEU A 135 15.64 -5.72 10.18
CA LEU A 135 15.46 -7.18 10.16
C LEU A 135 16.60 -7.92 10.85
N VAL A 136 17.85 -7.60 10.50
CA VAL A 136 19.00 -8.39 10.92
C VAL A 136 20.13 -7.52 11.48
N GLY A 137 20.67 -7.84 12.65
CA GLY A 137 21.84 -7.13 13.17
C GLY A 137 23.06 -7.31 12.26
N GLY A 138 23.58 -8.53 12.16
CA GLY A 138 24.64 -8.89 11.21
C GLY A 138 24.20 -9.99 10.25
N ASN A 139 24.47 -9.82 8.95
CA ASN A 139 24.30 -10.85 7.93
C ASN A 139 25.67 -11.32 7.47
N SER A 140 26.03 -12.53 7.89
CA SER A 140 27.37 -13.09 7.79
C SER A 140 27.47 -14.15 6.70
N SER A 141 28.64 -14.22 6.10
CA SER A 141 29.08 -15.26 5.17
C SER A 141 30.19 -16.06 5.86
N GLY A 142 30.00 -17.38 5.93
CA GLY A 142 30.97 -18.33 6.44
C GLY A 142 30.92 -19.60 5.61
N ILE A 143 30.78 -20.76 6.26
CA ILE A 143 30.47 -22.03 5.57
C ILE A 143 29.13 -21.94 4.81
N ILE A 144 28.19 -21.16 5.35
CA ILE A 144 26.90 -20.85 4.74
C ILE A 144 26.88 -19.36 4.40
N VAL A 145 26.24 -19.02 3.28
CA VAL A 145 26.10 -17.65 2.83
C VAL A 145 24.81 -17.06 3.40
N GLY A 146 24.95 -16.05 4.28
CA GLY A 146 23.85 -15.28 4.79
C GLY A 146 23.06 -14.61 3.66
N SER A 147 21.78 -14.92 3.57
CA SER A 147 20.87 -14.36 2.56
C SER A 147 19.60 -13.80 3.20
N ILE A 148 19.23 -12.59 2.81
CA ILE A 148 17.96 -11.95 3.17
C ILE A 148 17.23 -11.60 1.87
N GLN A 149 16.02 -12.11 1.69
CA GLN A 149 15.27 -11.96 0.44
C GLN A 149 13.81 -11.58 0.72
N ASN A 150 13.25 -10.68 -0.08
CA ASN A 150 11.82 -10.36 -0.07
C ASN A 150 11.25 -10.05 1.34
N SER A 151 12.05 -9.40 2.18
CA SER A 151 11.75 -9.25 3.60
C SER A 151 11.64 -7.77 4.00
N TYR A 152 10.84 -7.48 5.03
CA TYR A 152 10.39 -6.11 5.31
C TYR A 152 10.56 -5.68 6.77
N ALA A 153 11.20 -4.53 7.00
CA ALA A 153 11.32 -3.89 8.31
C ALA A 153 10.36 -2.70 8.44
N PHE A 154 9.42 -2.77 9.38
CA PHE A 154 8.46 -1.71 9.67
C PHE A 154 8.82 -0.89 10.90
N GLY A 155 9.61 -1.43 11.82
CA GLY A 155 10.01 -0.77 13.06
C GLY A 155 11.12 0.25 12.88
N SER A 156 11.28 1.14 13.87
CA SER A 156 12.40 2.07 13.92
C SER A 156 13.67 1.36 14.43
N VAL A 157 14.83 1.83 13.98
CA VAL A 157 16.15 1.31 14.32
C VAL A 157 16.96 2.42 14.97
N THR A 158 17.35 2.20 16.23
CA THR A 158 18.20 3.11 17.00
C THR A 158 19.48 2.40 17.41
N GLY A 159 20.61 2.83 16.86
CA GLY A 159 21.93 2.45 17.32
C GLY A 159 22.58 3.58 18.12
N GLN A 160 23.04 3.29 19.33
CA GLN A 160 23.78 4.22 20.18
C GLN A 160 25.24 3.79 20.33
N GLY A 161 26.09 4.70 20.81
CA GLY A 161 27.53 4.44 21.00
C GLY A 161 28.20 4.09 19.67
N ASN A 162 28.98 3.00 19.66
CA ASN A 162 29.68 2.52 18.47
C ASN A 162 28.82 1.57 17.62
N THR A 163 27.50 1.76 17.62
CA THR A 163 26.57 0.91 16.84
C THR A 163 26.45 1.42 15.41
N VAL A 164 26.63 0.53 14.45
CA VAL A 164 26.29 0.77 13.05
C VAL A 164 24.84 0.37 12.78
N GLY A 165 24.04 1.30 12.28
CA GLY A 165 22.61 1.11 12.02
C GLY A 165 22.30 0.93 10.53
N GLY A 166 21.41 0.00 10.19
CA GLY A 166 20.88 -0.17 8.84
C GLY A 166 19.38 -0.46 8.84
N GLY A 167 18.70 0.00 7.80
CA GLY A 167 17.25 -0.13 7.67
C GLY A 167 16.80 -1.59 7.55
N VAL A 168 17.52 -2.41 6.79
CA VAL A 168 17.28 -3.87 6.71
C VAL A 168 18.30 -4.62 7.56
N VAL A 169 19.60 -4.38 7.33
CA VAL A 169 20.69 -5.06 8.03
C VAL A 169 21.69 -4.07 8.60
N GLY A 170 22.10 -4.25 9.85
CA GLY A 170 23.12 -3.40 10.48
C GLY A 170 24.49 -3.55 9.81
N ALA A 171 24.96 -4.78 9.65
CA ALA A 171 26.13 -5.10 8.83
C ALA A 171 25.90 -6.28 7.89
N ASN A 172 26.13 -6.07 6.59
CA ASN A 172 26.15 -7.11 5.56
C ASN A 172 27.60 -7.43 5.21
N PHE A 173 28.11 -8.59 5.60
CA PHE A 173 29.51 -8.97 5.41
C PHE A 173 29.79 -9.52 4.01
N GLN A 174 31.04 -9.40 3.55
CA GLN A 174 31.49 -9.77 2.21
C GLN A 174 31.02 -11.16 1.79
N GLY A 175 30.27 -11.26 0.69
CA GLY A 175 29.71 -12.52 0.18
C GLY A 175 28.28 -12.80 0.65
N ALA A 176 27.83 -12.18 1.74
CA ALA A 176 26.42 -12.19 2.13
C ALA A 176 25.57 -11.32 1.20
N ARG A 177 24.26 -11.60 1.12
CA ARG A 177 23.37 -10.95 0.14
C ARG A 177 22.07 -10.46 0.78
N VAL A 178 21.68 -9.25 0.41
CA VAL A 178 20.34 -8.70 0.65
C VAL A 178 19.67 -8.47 -0.69
N VAL A 179 18.48 -9.02 -0.91
CA VAL A 179 17.77 -8.96 -2.18
C VAL A 179 16.34 -8.51 -1.94
N ASN A 180 15.84 -7.54 -2.72
CA ASN A 180 14.44 -7.11 -2.73
C ASN A 180 13.82 -6.95 -1.33
N SER A 181 14.59 -6.38 -0.40
CA SER A 181 14.19 -6.22 0.99
C SER A 181 14.14 -4.75 1.36
N TYR A 182 13.13 -4.36 2.11
CA TYR A 182 12.76 -2.94 2.27
C TYR A 182 12.55 -2.57 3.73
N TYR A 183 12.75 -1.29 4.03
CA TYR A 183 12.50 -0.73 5.35
C TYR A 183 11.72 0.58 5.27
N ASN A 184 11.01 0.93 6.34
CA ASN A 184 10.31 2.21 6.41
C ASN A 184 11.33 3.36 6.57
N SER A 185 11.53 4.15 5.53
CA SER A 185 12.49 5.26 5.52
C SER A 185 12.00 6.52 6.23
N ASP A 186 10.68 6.71 6.40
CA ASP A 186 10.15 7.91 7.06
C ASP A 186 10.56 7.94 8.54
N ILE A 187 10.56 6.78 9.19
CA ILE A 187 10.93 6.62 10.60
C ILE A 187 12.39 6.20 10.81
N ASN A 188 13.11 5.89 9.73
CA ASN A 188 14.52 5.50 9.72
C ASN A 188 15.31 6.41 8.76
N SER A 189 15.03 7.70 8.80
CA SER A 189 15.61 8.68 7.91
C SER A 189 17.14 8.66 8.00
N GLY A 190 17.82 8.56 6.85
CA GLY A 190 19.28 8.56 6.77
C GLY A 190 19.93 7.18 6.92
N LEU A 191 19.18 6.12 7.27
CA LEU A 191 19.73 4.77 7.20
C LEU A 191 19.82 4.30 5.75
N ARG A 192 20.81 3.44 5.46
CA ARG A 192 20.92 2.65 4.23
C ARG A 192 20.29 1.26 4.42
N THR A 193 20.07 0.50 3.34
CA THR A 193 19.62 -0.91 3.44
C THR A 193 20.59 -1.75 4.29
N ALA A 194 21.89 -1.63 4.03
CA ALA A 194 22.97 -2.17 4.86
C ALA A 194 23.74 -0.99 5.49
N GLY A 195 23.98 -1.05 6.80
CA GLY A 195 24.58 0.07 7.56
C GLY A 195 26.10 0.17 7.47
N ASN A 196 26.81 -0.93 7.25
CA ASN A 196 28.27 -0.93 7.14
C ASN A 196 28.74 -0.35 5.80
N GLU A 197 29.94 0.24 5.80
CA GLU A 197 30.56 0.85 4.62
C GLU A 197 31.91 0.20 4.28
N GLY A 198 32.21 -0.01 2.99
CA GLY A 198 33.56 -0.32 2.49
C GLY A 198 33.70 -1.66 1.73
N SER A 199 34.96 -2.02 1.43
CA SER A 199 35.34 -3.16 0.58
C SER A 199 35.02 -4.56 1.15
N SER A 200 34.54 -4.60 2.39
CA SER A 200 34.11 -5.83 3.07
C SER A 200 32.57 -5.95 3.17
N GLU A 201 31.83 -5.14 2.42
CA GLU A 201 30.37 -5.25 2.30
C GLU A 201 29.93 -6.43 1.42
N GLY A 202 28.85 -7.07 1.85
CA GLY A 202 28.08 -8.00 1.02
C GLY A 202 27.23 -7.26 -0.01
N SER A 203 26.67 -8.01 -0.96
CA SER A 203 25.87 -7.44 -2.05
C SER A 203 24.46 -7.05 -1.59
N VAL A 204 23.99 -5.88 -2.01
CA VAL A 204 22.60 -5.45 -1.92
C VAL A 204 22.04 -5.32 -3.34
N ILE A 205 20.99 -6.07 -3.66
CA ILE A 205 20.43 -6.17 -5.02
C ILE A 205 18.94 -5.89 -4.96
N GLY A 206 18.53 -4.72 -5.44
CA GLY A 206 17.17 -4.24 -5.20
C GLY A 206 16.90 -4.02 -3.70
N GLY A 207 15.65 -3.74 -3.36
CA GLY A 207 15.33 -3.29 -1.99
C GLY A 207 15.63 -1.82 -1.76
N GLY A 208 15.42 -1.34 -0.53
CA GLY A 208 15.65 0.06 -0.17
C GLY A 208 14.69 0.63 0.86
N GLY A 209 14.85 1.92 1.13
CA GLY A 209 13.92 2.69 1.94
C GLY A 209 12.64 2.96 1.16
N LEU A 210 11.50 2.62 1.74
CA LEU A 210 10.17 2.98 1.24
C LEU A 210 9.51 3.90 2.25
N THR A 211 8.73 4.86 1.78
CA THR A 211 7.88 5.68 2.66
C THR A 211 6.87 4.78 3.40
N SER A 212 6.31 5.25 4.52
CA SER A 212 5.28 4.54 5.29
C SER A 212 4.08 4.17 4.42
N VAL A 213 3.74 5.02 3.46
CA VAL A 213 2.67 4.76 2.48
C VAL A 213 3.02 3.59 1.58
N GLN A 214 4.23 3.58 1.01
CA GLN A 214 4.74 2.54 0.11
C GLN A 214 5.01 1.22 0.84
N MET A 215 5.40 1.26 2.11
CA MET A 215 5.65 0.07 2.92
C MET A 215 4.42 -0.84 3.08
N ARG A 216 3.21 -0.28 2.99
CA ARG A 216 1.96 -1.07 2.95
C ARG A 216 1.90 -2.02 1.76
N ASP A 217 2.65 -1.69 0.71
CA ASP A 217 2.70 -2.42 -0.55
C ASP A 217 4.02 -3.15 -0.73
N ALA A 218 4.89 -3.18 0.28
CA ALA A 218 6.26 -3.69 0.17
C ALA A 218 6.30 -5.12 -0.42
N GLN A 219 5.31 -5.96 -0.08
CA GLN A 219 5.16 -7.30 -0.65
C GLN A 219 5.03 -7.35 -2.17
N PHE A 220 4.45 -6.31 -2.77
CA PHE A 220 4.22 -6.20 -4.20
C PHE A 220 5.47 -5.73 -4.98
N TYR A 221 6.45 -5.17 -4.28
CA TYR A 221 7.73 -4.83 -4.89
C TYR A 221 8.57 -6.09 -5.16
N ALA A 222 8.47 -7.09 -4.29
CA ALA A 222 9.21 -8.34 -4.44
C ALA A 222 8.62 -9.29 -5.48
N ASN A 223 7.29 -9.27 -5.68
CA ASN A 223 6.60 -10.19 -6.61
C ASN A 223 6.40 -9.59 -8.02
N GLY A 224 6.86 -8.35 -8.27
CA GLY A 224 6.72 -7.65 -9.55
C GLY A 224 5.32 -7.10 -9.86
N THR A 225 4.38 -7.11 -8.92
CA THR A 225 2.99 -6.65 -9.15
C THR A 225 2.77 -5.18 -8.77
N ILE A 226 3.80 -4.45 -8.35
CA ILE A 226 3.66 -3.06 -7.86
C ILE A 226 3.04 -2.11 -8.90
N ASP A 227 3.32 -2.31 -10.18
CA ASP A 227 2.77 -1.50 -11.27
C ASP A 227 1.24 -1.55 -11.30
N GLN A 228 0.64 -2.72 -11.03
CA GLN A 228 -0.80 -2.89 -10.95
C GLN A 228 -1.38 -2.13 -9.74
N VAL A 229 -0.74 -2.25 -8.57
CA VAL A 229 -1.20 -1.58 -7.34
C VAL A 229 -1.11 -0.05 -7.44
N LEU A 230 -0.10 0.46 -8.15
CA LEU A 230 0.03 1.88 -8.41
C LEU A 230 -1.03 2.37 -9.42
N ALA A 231 -1.33 1.59 -10.46
CA ALA A 231 -2.40 1.90 -11.41
C ALA A 231 -3.77 1.96 -10.72
N ASP A 232 -4.08 1.00 -9.85
CA ASP A 232 -5.34 0.94 -9.10
C ASP A 232 -5.49 2.14 -8.14
N ARG A 233 -4.41 2.54 -7.47
CA ARG A 233 -4.41 3.73 -6.61
C ARG A 233 -4.54 5.03 -7.39
N ALA A 234 -3.90 5.14 -8.55
CA ALA A 234 -4.06 6.30 -9.42
C ALA A 234 -5.52 6.44 -9.89
N ASN A 235 -6.16 5.32 -10.26
CA ASN A 235 -7.57 5.30 -10.62
C ASN A 235 -8.46 5.72 -9.44
N ALA A 236 -8.21 5.20 -8.24
CA ALA A 236 -8.96 5.57 -7.03
C ALA A 236 -8.81 7.06 -6.67
N ALA A 237 -7.59 7.60 -6.77
CA ALA A 237 -7.32 9.01 -6.51
C ALA A 237 -8.03 9.93 -7.53
N ALA A 238 -8.03 9.55 -8.81
CA ALA A 238 -8.76 10.30 -9.84
C ALA A 238 -10.28 10.31 -9.58
N VAL A 239 -10.85 9.19 -9.14
CA VAL A 239 -12.27 9.10 -8.74
C VAL A 239 -12.56 10.00 -7.54
N GLN A 240 -11.69 10.01 -6.53
CA GLN A 240 -11.85 10.87 -5.35
C GLN A 240 -11.77 12.36 -5.70
N GLN A 241 -10.84 12.75 -6.58
CA GLN A 241 -10.72 14.13 -7.05
C GLN A 241 -11.96 14.56 -7.85
N ALA A 242 -12.48 13.70 -8.73
CA ALA A 242 -13.71 13.96 -9.46
C ALA A 242 -14.92 14.13 -8.51
N ALA A 243 -15.02 13.30 -7.47
CA ALA A 243 -16.06 13.42 -6.45
C ALA A 243 -15.95 14.73 -5.64
N ALA A 244 -14.73 15.14 -5.28
CA ALA A 244 -14.49 16.40 -4.58
C ALA A 244 -14.87 17.62 -5.44
N GLN A 245 -14.52 17.61 -6.73
CA GLN A 245 -14.92 18.66 -7.67
C GLN A 245 -16.44 18.72 -7.86
N ALA A 246 -17.11 17.56 -7.95
CA ALA A 246 -18.56 17.49 -8.01
C ALA A 246 -19.22 18.05 -6.74
N ALA A 247 -18.65 17.78 -5.55
CA ALA A 247 -19.15 18.33 -4.29
C ALA A 247 -19.01 19.85 -4.23
N VAL A 248 -17.87 20.40 -4.68
CA VAL A 248 -17.66 21.87 -4.76
C VAL A 248 -18.65 22.50 -5.75
N ALA A 249 -18.87 21.87 -6.91
CA ALA A 249 -19.85 22.36 -7.89
C ALA A 249 -21.27 22.34 -7.32
N GLN A 250 -21.66 21.30 -6.58
CA GLN A 250 -22.96 21.23 -5.91
C GLN A 250 -23.12 22.32 -4.84
N GLN A 251 -22.07 22.60 -4.05
CA GLN A 251 -22.09 23.70 -3.08
C GLN A 251 -22.24 25.07 -3.75
N ALA A 252 -21.58 25.30 -4.89
CA ALA A 252 -21.72 26.53 -5.66
C ALA A 252 -23.13 26.72 -6.21
N VAL A 253 -23.74 25.67 -6.75
CA VAL A 253 -25.14 25.69 -7.21
C VAL A 253 -26.10 25.96 -6.05
N ALA A 254 -25.90 25.33 -4.89
CA ALA A 254 -26.71 25.58 -3.70
C ALA A 254 -26.60 27.03 -3.21
N ALA A 255 -25.39 27.60 -3.20
CA ALA A 255 -25.16 28.99 -2.81
C ALA A 255 -25.82 29.99 -3.78
N GLN A 256 -25.77 29.71 -5.08
CA GLN A 256 -26.45 30.53 -6.09
C GLN A 256 -27.98 30.44 -5.98
N GLY A 257 -28.51 29.25 -5.67
CA GLY A 257 -29.94 29.08 -5.36
C GLY A 257 -30.38 29.90 -4.15
N ALA A 258 -29.57 29.93 -3.08
CA ALA A 258 -29.85 30.72 -1.89
C ALA A 258 -29.83 32.23 -2.15
N SER A 259 -28.91 32.73 -2.97
CA SER A 259 -28.84 34.17 -3.30
C SER A 259 -30.03 34.61 -4.16
N ILE A 260 -30.50 33.77 -5.10
CA ILE A 260 -31.71 34.01 -5.88
C ILE A 260 -32.94 34.01 -4.97
N ALA A 261 -33.06 33.06 -4.04
CA ALA A 261 -34.18 33.02 -3.10
C ALA A 261 -34.25 34.30 -2.24
N ASN A 262 -33.09 34.80 -1.77
CA ASN A 262 -33.02 36.05 -1.02
C ASN A 262 -33.44 37.28 -1.85
N SER A 263 -33.01 37.38 -3.11
CA SER A 263 -33.38 38.50 -3.96
C SER A 263 -34.88 38.52 -4.28
N VAL A 264 -35.48 37.34 -4.50
CA VAL A 264 -36.93 37.19 -4.68
C VAL A 264 -37.70 37.61 -3.43
N SER A 265 -37.28 37.15 -2.25
CA SER A 265 -37.89 37.56 -0.97
C SER A 265 -37.81 39.07 -0.74
N ASN A 266 -36.64 39.67 -0.95
CA ASN A 266 -36.45 41.12 -0.78
C ASN A 266 -37.33 41.92 -1.74
N ASN A 267 -37.42 41.49 -3.01
CA ASN A 267 -38.30 42.14 -3.99
C ASN A 267 -39.79 41.98 -3.63
N ALA A 268 -40.22 40.84 -3.10
CA ALA A 268 -41.61 40.66 -2.67
C ALA A 268 -41.96 41.59 -1.49
N VAL A 269 -41.04 41.74 -0.53
CA VAL A 269 -41.20 42.63 0.62
C VAL A 269 -41.29 44.10 0.17
N THR A 270 -40.38 44.56 -0.69
CA THR A 270 -40.44 45.94 -1.23
C THR A 270 -41.72 46.19 -2.01
N SER A 271 -42.16 45.24 -2.84
CA SER A 271 -43.43 45.33 -3.58
C SER A 271 -44.66 45.48 -2.67
N SER A 272 -44.63 44.87 -1.48
CA SER A 272 -45.72 44.93 -0.51
C SER A 272 -45.73 46.22 0.34
N LEU A 273 -44.56 46.80 0.59
CA LEU A 273 -44.39 48.02 1.40
C LEU A 273 -44.54 49.30 0.57
N THR A 274 -44.22 49.24 -0.71
CA THR A 274 -44.46 50.30 -1.70
C THR A 274 -45.30 49.72 -2.84
N PRO A 275 -46.64 49.70 -2.70
CA PRO A 275 -47.52 49.27 -3.78
C PRO A 275 -47.28 50.16 -5.00
N PRO A 276 -47.26 49.61 -6.22
CA PRO A 276 -47.08 50.43 -7.42
C PRO A 276 -48.16 51.50 -7.50
N ASP A 277 -47.72 52.76 -7.59
CA ASP A 277 -48.57 53.92 -7.82
C ASP A 277 -49.28 53.76 -9.17
N LEU A 278 -50.61 53.68 -9.14
CA LEU A 278 -51.47 53.54 -10.32
C LEU A 278 -51.33 54.71 -11.31
N SER A 279 -50.82 55.87 -10.87
CA SER A 279 -50.53 57.01 -11.75
C SER A 279 -49.20 56.86 -12.50
N ALA A 280 -48.23 56.14 -11.93
CA ALA A 280 -46.97 55.79 -12.59
C ALA A 280 -47.12 54.61 -13.57
N SER A 281 -48.10 53.71 -13.37
CA SER A 281 -48.39 52.62 -14.30
C SER A 281 -48.95 53.11 -15.64
N ALA A 282 -49.64 54.25 -15.65
CA ALA A 282 -50.10 54.90 -16.89
C ALA A 282 -48.94 55.53 -17.69
N ALA A 283 -47.91 56.04 -17.01
CA ALA A 283 -46.67 56.50 -17.64
C ALA A 283 -45.78 55.34 -18.12
N GLY A 284 -45.82 54.20 -17.42
CA GLY A 284 -45.16 52.96 -17.85
C GLY A 284 -45.81 52.34 -19.09
N ALA A 285 -47.15 52.38 -19.20
CA ALA A 285 -47.88 51.89 -20.37
C ALA A 285 -47.66 52.73 -21.63
N SER A 286 -47.37 54.03 -21.49
CA SER A 286 -47.02 54.92 -22.61
C SER A 286 -45.54 54.82 -23.02
N ALA A 287 -44.64 54.47 -22.10
CA ALA A 287 -43.24 54.14 -22.40
C ALA A 287 -43.04 52.71 -22.93
N ALA A 288 -44.04 51.83 -22.76
CA ALA A 288 -44.04 50.43 -23.22
C ALA A 288 -44.64 50.22 -24.63
N LYS A 289 -44.66 51.25 -25.48
CA LYS A 289 -44.81 51.11 -26.94
C LYS A 289 -43.60 51.72 -27.66
N PRO A 290 -42.94 50.98 -28.56
CA PRO A 290 -42.04 49.87 -28.30
C PRO A 290 -40.57 50.34 -28.41
N ALA A 291 -39.90 50.55 -27.27
CA ALA A 291 -38.45 50.82 -27.28
C ALA A 291 -37.59 49.54 -27.16
N LYS A 292 -38.18 48.35 -26.98
CA LYS A 292 -37.42 47.09 -26.90
C LYS A 292 -38.23 45.89 -27.40
N SER A 293 -38.21 45.64 -28.70
CA SER A 293 -38.35 44.26 -29.22
C SER A 293 -37.05 43.86 -29.92
N ALA A 294 -36.58 44.62 -30.90
CA ALA A 294 -35.44 44.28 -31.75
C ALA A 294 -34.14 43.90 -31.00
N ALA A 295 -33.67 44.69 -30.03
CA ALA A 295 -32.40 44.42 -29.34
C ALA A 295 -32.44 43.20 -28.40
N ILE A 296 -33.61 42.91 -27.81
CA ILE A 296 -33.80 41.72 -26.97
C ILE A 296 -33.99 40.49 -27.87
N GLU A 297 -34.74 40.62 -28.96
CA GLU A 297 -34.92 39.55 -29.97
C GLU A 297 -33.59 39.18 -30.64
N GLU A 298 -32.74 40.16 -30.92
CA GLU A 298 -31.41 39.95 -31.50
C GLU A 298 -30.44 39.31 -30.49
N SER A 299 -30.56 39.64 -29.20
CA SER A 299 -29.80 38.99 -28.13
C SER A 299 -30.25 37.54 -27.88
N ILE A 300 -31.56 37.27 -27.89
CA ILE A 300 -32.12 35.92 -27.74
C ILE A 300 -31.79 35.07 -28.98
N LYS A 301 -31.86 35.66 -30.18
CA LYS A 301 -31.47 34.99 -31.43
C LYS A 301 -29.98 34.68 -31.45
N SER A 302 -29.13 35.61 -31.01
CA SER A 302 -27.68 35.40 -30.85
C SER A 302 -27.35 34.25 -29.90
N VAL A 303 -28.00 34.19 -28.73
CA VAL A 303 -27.82 33.09 -27.78
C VAL A 303 -28.36 31.76 -28.35
N GLY A 304 -29.52 31.79 -29.01
CA GLY A 304 -30.10 30.61 -29.65
C GLY A 304 -29.26 30.06 -30.80
N ASP A 305 -28.62 30.92 -31.58
CA ASP A 305 -27.72 30.55 -32.67
C ASP A 305 -26.38 30.02 -32.13
N ALA A 306 -25.87 30.58 -31.02
CA ALA A 306 -24.69 30.08 -30.32
C ALA A 306 -24.91 28.67 -29.72
N VAL A 307 -26.05 28.43 -29.08
CA VAL A 307 -26.40 27.10 -28.53
C VAL A 307 -26.55 26.07 -29.66
N LYS A 308 -27.20 26.43 -30.78
CA LYS A 308 -27.30 25.53 -31.95
C LYS A 308 -25.94 25.26 -32.60
N ALA A 309 -25.03 26.22 -32.58
CA ALA A 309 -23.67 26.04 -33.08
C ALA A 309 -22.86 25.08 -32.19
N ASP A 310 -22.98 25.20 -30.86
CA ASP A 310 -22.34 24.28 -29.91
C ASP A 310 -22.91 22.86 -30.05
N ASP A 311 -24.23 22.70 -30.14
CA ASP A 311 -24.87 21.40 -30.37
C ASP A 311 -24.39 20.74 -31.68
N LYS A 312 -24.26 21.51 -32.76
CA LYS A 312 -23.68 21.01 -34.02
C LYS A 312 -22.20 20.65 -33.88
N GLN A 313 -21.41 21.42 -33.13
CA GLN A 313 -20.01 21.08 -32.89
C GLN A 313 -19.88 19.80 -32.05
N GLN A 314 -20.71 19.63 -31.02
CA GLN A 314 -20.76 18.42 -30.22
C GLN A 314 -21.26 17.23 -31.04
N GLU A 315 -22.23 17.42 -31.93
CA GLU A 315 -22.72 16.36 -32.83
C GLU A 315 -21.66 15.95 -33.85
N HIS A 316 -20.93 16.90 -34.45
CA HIS A 316 -19.77 16.63 -35.31
C HIS A 316 -18.64 15.92 -34.53
N ALA A 317 -18.40 16.28 -33.27
CA ALA A 317 -17.41 15.62 -32.42
C ALA A 317 -17.84 14.19 -32.06
N ARG A 318 -19.14 13.96 -31.78
CA ARG A 318 -19.73 12.64 -31.55
C ARG A 318 -19.72 11.80 -32.82
N ALA A 319 -19.99 12.39 -33.98
CA ALA A 319 -19.91 11.73 -35.29
C ALA A 319 -18.45 11.35 -35.62
N ARG A 320 -17.48 12.25 -35.42
CA ARG A 320 -16.04 11.93 -35.55
C ARG A 320 -15.60 10.81 -34.61
N ARG A 321 -16.09 10.79 -33.36
CA ARG A 321 -15.84 9.69 -32.42
C ARG A 321 -16.48 8.37 -32.87
N ARG A 322 -17.69 8.40 -33.44
CA ARG A 322 -18.34 7.23 -34.03
C ARG A 322 -17.58 6.71 -35.25
N THR A 323 -17.14 7.58 -36.16
CA THR A 323 -16.33 7.19 -37.33
C THR A 323 -14.93 6.70 -36.94
N ALA A 324 -14.33 7.24 -35.88
CA ALA A 324 -13.08 6.74 -35.32
C ALA A 324 -13.24 5.39 -34.58
N GLN A 325 -14.40 5.11 -34.00
CA GLN A 325 -14.73 3.79 -33.44
C GLN A 325 -15.04 2.75 -34.53
N THR A 326 -15.65 3.14 -35.67
CA THR A 326 -15.86 2.23 -36.80
C THR A 326 -14.58 1.99 -37.60
N SER A 327 -13.67 2.97 -37.72
CA SER A 327 -12.36 2.78 -38.37
C SER A 327 -11.37 1.98 -37.52
N ARG A 328 -11.44 2.08 -36.18
CA ARG A 328 -10.67 1.19 -35.27
C ARG A 328 -11.18 -0.25 -35.23
N ARG A 329 -12.40 -0.53 -35.71
CA ARG A 329 -12.88 -1.90 -35.96
C ARG A 329 -12.49 -2.46 -37.34
N GLY A 330 -11.85 -1.66 -38.20
CA GLY A 330 -11.43 -2.06 -39.55
C GLY A 330 -10.01 -2.63 -39.68
N HIS A 331 -9.31 -2.91 -38.57
CA HIS A 331 -7.98 -3.51 -38.60
C HIS A 331 -7.77 -4.53 -37.48
N ALA A 332 -8.59 -5.58 -37.50
CA ALA A 332 -8.22 -6.86 -36.92
C ALA A 332 -8.98 -7.97 -37.65
N GLY A 333 -8.24 -8.88 -38.26
CA GLY A 333 -8.74 -10.21 -38.62
C GLY A 333 -9.34 -10.32 -40.02
N SER A 334 -8.49 -10.74 -40.95
CA SER A 334 -8.89 -11.55 -42.10
C SER A 334 -9.78 -12.73 -41.68
N GLY A 335 -10.92 -12.88 -42.35
CA GLY A 335 -11.58 -14.18 -42.51
C GLY A 335 -12.92 -14.37 -41.80
N ALA A 336 -14.02 -13.94 -42.43
CA ALA A 336 -15.27 -14.69 -42.61
C ALA A 336 -16.35 -13.77 -43.21
N GLY A 337 -17.05 -14.23 -44.25
CA GLY A 337 -17.97 -13.44 -45.08
C GLY A 337 -19.27 -12.97 -44.41
N PRO A 338 -20.05 -12.10 -45.09
CA PRO A 338 -21.22 -11.44 -44.53
C PRO A 338 -22.43 -12.39 -44.50
N GLY A 339 -22.90 -12.75 -43.31
CA GLY A 339 -24.10 -13.56 -43.13
C GLY A 339 -24.41 -14.08 -41.72
N ALA A 340 -23.58 -13.81 -40.71
CA ALA A 340 -23.80 -14.35 -39.37
C ALA A 340 -24.67 -13.42 -38.49
N THR A 341 -25.90 -13.86 -38.20
CA THR A 341 -26.74 -13.29 -37.12
C THR A 341 -26.25 -13.83 -35.78
N ILE A 342 -25.99 -12.95 -34.81
CA ILE A 342 -25.55 -13.34 -33.45
C ILE A 342 -26.75 -13.93 -32.71
N ARG A 343 -26.68 -15.23 -32.36
CA ARG A 343 -27.77 -15.97 -31.71
C ARG A 343 -27.58 -16.15 -30.20
N SER A 344 -26.41 -15.81 -29.65
CA SER A 344 -26.15 -15.91 -28.21
C SER A 344 -25.00 -15.00 -27.76
N ILE A 345 -25.04 -14.54 -26.51
CA ILE A 345 -23.94 -13.84 -25.83
C ILE A 345 -23.61 -14.52 -24.50
N ASP A 346 -22.34 -14.58 -24.14
CA ASP A 346 -21.87 -15.08 -22.83
C ASP A 346 -21.46 -13.89 -21.95
N VAL A 347 -21.97 -13.83 -20.72
CA VAL A 347 -21.61 -12.83 -19.72
C VAL A 347 -21.33 -13.53 -18.39
N ASN A 348 -20.13 -13.31 -17.82
CA ASN A 348 -19.69 -13.90 -16.55
C ASN A 348 -19.86 -15.43 -16.46
N GLY A 349 -19.63 -16.14 -17.57
CA GLY A 349 -19.73 -17.60 -17.65
C GLY A 349 -21.15 -18.14 -17.84
N GLN A 350 -22.15 -17.29 -18.05
CA GLN A 350 -23.52 -17.70 -18.37
C GLN A 350 -23.94 -17.27 -19.79
N ARG A 351 -24.55 -18.22 -20.51
CA ARG A 351 -24.94 -18.08 -21.91
C ARG A 351 -26.38 -17.63 -22.07
N PHE A 352 -26.58 -16.54 -22.82
CA PHE A 352 -27.89 -15.96 -23.11
C PHE A 352 -28.19 -16.07 -24.60
N ASN A 353 -29.18 -16.89 -24.95
CA ASN A 353 -29.64 -17.03 -26.34
C ASN A 353 -30.65 -15.92 -26.67
N LEU A 354 -30.45 -15.28 -27.82
CA LEU A 354 -31.27 -14.16 -28.30
C LEU A 354 -32.14 -14.66 -29.46
N GLU A 355 -33.29 -15.26 -29.14
CA GLU A 355 -34.35 -15.53 -30.11
C GLU A 355 -35.51 -14.52 -29.94
N SER A 356 -36.17 -14.23 -31.06
CA SER A 356 -37.08 -13.11 -31.30
C SER A 356 -38.41 -13.16 -30.53
N GLY A 357 -38.80 -12.04 -29.89
CA GLY A 357 -40.22 -11.64 -29.79
C GLY A 357 -40.82 -11.45 -28.38
N ALA A 358 -40.82 -10.19 -27.91
CA ALA A 358 -41.73 -9.52 -26.95
C ALA A 358 -41.80 -9.99 -25.46
N PRO A 359 -42.02 -9.03 -24.51
CA PRO A 359 -41.92 -9.28 -23.07
C PRO A 359 -43.24 -9.82 -22.50
N LYS A 360 -43.16 -10.76 -21.55
CA LYS A 360 -44.29 -11.07 -20.66
C LYS A 360 -43.88 -11.03 -19.19
N GLN A 361 -44.68 -10.29 -18.46
CA GLN A 361 -44.75 -10.13 -17.01
C GLN A 361 -44.72 -11.46 -16.26
N GLY A 362 -44.15 -11.43 -15.06
CA GLY A 362 -44.37 -12.47 -14.04
C GLY A 362 -43.27 -12.49 -12.99
N ALA A 363 -43.42 -11.69 -11.94
CA ALA A 363 -42.93 -12.13 -10.62
C ALA A 363 -43.73 -13.41 -10.26
N PRO A 364 -43.11 -14.42 -9.60
CA PRO A 364 -43.29 -14.44 -8.15
C PRO A 364 -42.10 -15.01 -7.33
N ALA A 365 -41.97 -14.46 -6.12
CA ALA A 365 -41.83 -15.13 -4.82
C ALA A 365 -40.61 -16.04 -4.51
N GLN A 366 -39.86 -15.64 -3.47
CA GLN A 366 -39.31 -16.55 -2.44
C GLN A 366 -40.42 -17.51 -1.93
N PRO A 367 -40.16 -18.75 -1.45
CA PRO A 367 -39.33 -19.03 -0.24
C PRO A 367 -38.66 -20.45 -0.27
N PRO A 368 -38.45 -21.17 0.86
CA PRO A 368 -37.33 -21.08 1.79
C PRO A 368 -36.50 -22.39 1.85
N GLN A 369 -35.23 -22.28 2.24
CA GLN A 369 -34.52 -23.00 3.32
C GLN A 369 -33.02 -22.70 3.22
#